data_AF-A0A2I8EP05-F1
#
_entry.id   AF-A0A2I8EP05-F1
#
_cell.length_a   1.000
_cell.length_b   1.000
_cell.length_c   1.000
_cell.angle_alpha   90.00
_cell.angle_beta   90.00
_cell.angle_gamma   90.00
#
_symmetry.space_group_name_H-M   'P 1'
#
loop_
_entity.id
_entity.type
_entity.pdbx_description
1 polymer ?
#
loop_
_entity_poly.entity_id
_entity_poly.type
_entity_poly.pdbx_seq_one_letter_code
_entity_poly.pdbx_strand_id
1 'polypeptide(L)'
;MNLKEQIGALEMGVDQLIQVVTASREAATATDQHVNGAEAAAQETAAEDTAVEAASVEPQTQEAPAEKPTLHIDRPSQNEITMTIGGKSVTLHPLQLGQLIEELSNARASMQPEVPPNLPPGWRFVSTKNPAMAVQKQTNGDRLLVMRHTGHGWVPFQFSPETVIQMYMMLTQK
;
A
#
# COMPACT_ATOMS: atom_id res chain seq x y z
N MET A 1 -6.16 36.83 -16.42
CA MET A 1 -6.40 35.55 -17.12
C MET A 1 -7.73 35.02 -16.63
N ASN A 2 -8.65 34.71 -17.54
CA ASN A 2 -10.04 34.37 -17.21
C ASN A 2 -10.13 32.90 -16.81
N LEU A 3 -10.78 32.59 -15.68
CA LEU A 3 -10.90 31.23 -15.14
C LEU A 3 -11.57 30.26 -16.14
N LYS A 4 -12.45 30.78 -17.00
CA LYS A 4 -13.13 30.01 -18.05
C LYS A 4 -12.17 29.56 -19.17
N GLU A 5 -11.16 30.37 -19.47
CA GLU A 5 -10.13 30.02 -20.46
C GLU A 5 -9.19 28.95 -19.89
N GLN A 6 -8.92 28.98 -18.58
CA GLN A 6 -8.09 27.97 -17.92
C GLN A 6 -8.79 26.61 -17.82
N ILE A 7 -10.10 26.59 -17.57
CA ILE A 7 -10.89 25.36 -17.53
C ILE A 7 -10.96 24.74 -18.93
N GLY A 8 -11.24 25.54 -19.97
CA GLY A 8 -11.26 25.03 -21.35
C GLY A 8 -9.90 24.50 -21.82
N ALA A 9 -8.80 25.12 -21.40
CA ALA A 9 -7.46 24.61 -21.69
C ALA A 9 -7.14 23.28 -20.97
N LEU A 10 -7.69 23.10 -19.76
CA LEU A 10 -7.52 21.86 -18.99
C LEU A 10 -8.34 20.70 -19.58
N GLU A 11 -9.57 20.97 -20.01
CA GLU A 11 -10.44 20.00 -20.66
C GLU A 11 -9.81 19.47 -21.96
N MET A 12 -9.29 20.38 -22.80
CA MET A 12 -8.56 19.99 -24.03
C MET A 12 -7.29 19.16 -23.72
N GLY A 13 -6.59 19.47 -22.63
CA GLY A 13 -5.39 18.73 -22.22
C GLY A 13 -5.69 17.31 -21.75
N VAL A 14 -6.83 17.10 -21.08
CA VAL A 14 -7.27 15.77 -20.63
C VAL A 14 -7.70 14.91 -21.82
N ASP A 15 -8.43 15.48 -22.77
CA ASP A 15 -8.85 14.76 -23.98
C ASP A 15 -7.64 14.30 -24.82
N GLN A 16 -6.63 15.17 -24.95
CA GLN A 16 -5.36 14.83 -25.62
C GLN A 16 -4.64 13.66 -24.92
N LEU A 17 -4.65 13.65 -23.58
CA LEU A 17 -4.00 12.59 -22.80
C LEU A 17 -4.73 11.24 -22.95
N ILE A 18 -6.06 11.26 -22.95
CA ILE A 18 -6.88 10.06 -23.19
C ILE A 18 -6.57 9.49 -24.57
N GLN A 19 -6.51 10.34 -25.60
CA GLN A 19 -6.29 9.91 -26.98
C GLN A 19 -4.88 9.30 -27.19
N VAL A 20 -3.86 9.81 -26.49
CA VAL A 20 -2.50 9.24 -26.52
C VAL A 20 -2.44 7.87 -25.83
N VAL A 21 -3.16 7.71 -24.71
CA VAL A 21 -3.21 6.43 -23.98
C VAL A 21 -3.99 5.37 -24.77
N THR A 22 -5.10 5.73 -25.41
CA THR A 22 -5.86 4.80 -26.26
C THR A 22 -5.06 4.37 -27.49
N ALA A 23 -4.39 5.30 -28.17
CA ALA A 23 -3.53 4.98 -29.32
C ALA A 23 -2.34 4.08 -28.93
N SER A 24 -1.74 4.31 -27.76
CA SER A 24 -0.65 3.47 -27.25
C SER A 24 -1.12 2.06 -26.88
N ARG A 25 -2.35 1.93 -26.38
CA ARG A 25 -2.96 0.63 -26.05
C ARG A 25 -3.31 -0.17 -27.30
N GLU A 26 -3.81 0.49 -28.34
CA GLU A 26 -4.10 -0.15 -29.64
C GLU A 26 -2.82 -0.63 -30.35
N ALA A 27 -1.74 0.17 -30.29
CA ALA A 27 -0.43 -0.24 -30.81
C ALA A 27 0.17 -1.44 -30.07
N ALA A 28 -0.04 -1.54 -28.75
CA ALA A 28 0.38 -2.69 -27.96
C ALA A 28 -0.40 -3.97 -28.35
N THR A 29 -1.71 -3.88 -28.60
CA THR A 29 -2.53 -5.04 -29.00
C THR A 29 -2.27 -5.53 -30.43
N ALA A 30 -1.73 -4.68 -31.31
CA ALA A 30 -1.37 -5.06 -32.67
C ALA A 30 -0.05 -5.84 -32.78
N THR A 31 0.79 -5.81 -31.74
CA THR A 31 2.13 -6.44 -31.74
C THR A 31 2.09 -7.94 -31.34
N ASP A 32 1.01 -8.40 -30.71
CA ASP A 32 0.87 -9.79 -30.21
C ASP A 32 0.26 -10.79 -31.23
N GLN A 33 -0.13 -10.36 -32.44
CA GLN A 33 -0.80 -11.24 -33.41
C GLN A 33 0.10 -11.85 -34.50
N HIS A 34 1.43 -11.82 -34.34
CA HIS A 34 2.33 -12.30 -35.40
C HIS A 34 3.41 -13.30 -34.98
N VAL A 35 3.17 -14.19 -33.99
CA VAL A 35 3.97 -15.41 -33.84
C VAL A 35 3.16 -16.56 -33.21
N ASN A 36 2.39 -17.31 -33.98
CA ASN A 36 2.33 -18.76 -33.79
C ASN A 36 1.73 -19.47 -35.01
N GLY A 37 2.60 -19.89 -35.91
CA GLY A 37 2.31 -20.90 -36.91
C GLY A 37 2.81 -22.26 -36.42
N ALA A 38 1.94 -23.26 -36.57
CA ALA A 38 2.21 -24.69 -36.68
C ALA A 38 2.82 -25.44 -35.47
N GLU A 39 2.04 -26.36 -34.88
CA GLU A 39 2.27 -27.81 -35.04
C GLU A 39 1.10 -28.63 -34.47
N ALA A 40 0.90 -29.80 -35.08
CA ALA A 40 -0.26 -30.66 -35.00
C ALA A 40 -0.04 -31.87 -34.07
N ALA A 41 -1.14 -32.49 -33.63
CA ALA A 41 -1.46 -33.93 -33.67
C ALA A 41 -2.08 -34.52 -32.38
N ALA A 42 -3.37 -34.84 -32.52
CA ALA A 42 -4.13 -36.02 -32.06
C ALA A 42 -3.66 -36.86 -30.85
N GLN A 43 -4.58 -37.11 -29.90
CA GLN A 43 -5.24 -38.43 -29.77
C GLN A 43 -6.43 -38.42 -28.78
N GLU A 44 -7.45 -39.16 -29.18
CA GLU A 44 -8.78 -39.41 -28.58
C GLU A 44 -8.83 -40.88 -28.13
N THR A 45 -9.57 -41.19 -27.04
CA THR A 45 -10.20 -42.48 -26.58
C THR A 45 -10.11 -42.58 -25.04
N ALA A 46 -11.02 -43.18 -24.27
CA ALA A 46 -12.36 -43.74 -24.43
C ALA A 46 -12.95 -43.94 -23.01
N ALA A 47 -14.26 -44.17 -22.93
CA ALA A 47 -15.09 -44.29 -21.73
C ALA A 47 -15.00 -45.65 -21.00
N GLU A 48 -15.44 -45.66 -19.72
CA GLU A 48 -16.30 -46.64 -18.99
C GLU A 48 -16.03 -46.51 -17.47
N ASP A 49 -16.96 -45.95 -16.70
CA ASP A 49 -18.11 -46.62 -16.04
C ASP A 49 -17.71 -47.63 -14.96
N THR A 50 -17.81 -47.23 -13.69
CA THR A 50 -18.20 -48.12 -12.58
C THR A 50 -18.72 -47.24 -11.44
N ALA A 51 -20.04 -47.17 -11.30
CA ALA A 51 -20.72 -46.67 -10.11
C ALA A 51 -21.07 -47.84 -9.19
N VAL A 52 -20.48 -47.93 -7.99
CA VAL A 52 -21.07 -48.64 -6.84
C VAL A 52 -20.64 -47.99 -5.52
N GLU A 53 -21.64 -47.41 -4.85
CA GLU A 53 -21.94 -47.50 -3.41
C GLU A 53 -21.33 -46.51 -2.40
N ALA A 54 -22.28 -45.84 -1.76
CA ALA A 54 -22.15 -44.86 -0.72
C ALA A 54 -21.77 -45.51 0.61
N ALA A 55 -20.56 -45.20 1.10
CA ALA A 55 -20.28 -45.18 2.51
C ALA A 55 -20.29 -43.71 2.96
N SER A 56 -21.30 -43.36 3.76
CA SER A 56 -21.32 -42.09 4.50
C SER A 56 -20.11 -42.05 5.41
N VAL A 57 -19.10 -41.30 5.01
CA VAL A 57 -18.10 -40.75 5.92
C VAL A 57 -18.49 -39.30 6.08
N GLU A 58 -19.21 -39.00 7.17
CA GLU A 58 -19.35 -37.63 7.63
C GLU A 58 -17.94 -37.02 7.71
N PRO A 59 -17.60 -35.97 6.94
CA PRO A 59 -16.47 -35.17 7.30
C PRO A 59 -16.89 -34.44 8.57
N GLN A 60 -16.51 -35.01 9.72
CA GLN A 60 -16.32 -34.23 10.93
C GLN A 60 -15.22 -33.22 10.59
N THR A 61 -15.61 -32.10 10.00
CA THR A 61 -14.82 -30.88 9.96
C THR A 61 -14.78 -30.42 11.40
N GLN A 62 -13.80 -30.97 12.11
CA GLN A 62 -13.31 -30.45 13.36
C GLN A 62 -12.86 -29.02 13.05
N GLU A 63 -13.70 -28.04 13.37
CA GLU A 63 -13.34 -26.64 13.40
C GLU A 63 -12.19 -26.51 14.40
N ALA A 64 -10.96 -26.59 13.86
CA ALA A 64 -9.79 -26.13 14.55
C ALA A 64 -10.08 -24.68 14.97
N PRO A 65 -9.76 -24.29 16.22
CA PRO A 65 -9.96 -22.93 16.67
C PRO A 65 -9.26 -22.02 15.66
N ALA A 66 -10.01 -21.09 15.07
CA ALA A 66 -9.48 -20.16 14.08
C ALA A 66 -8.33 -19.38 14.74
N GLU A 67 -7.10 -19.83 14.50
CA GLU A 67 -5.90 -19.14 14.96
C GLU A 67 -5.95 -17.73 14.38
N LYS A 68 -5.70 -16.73 15.23
CA LYS A 68 -5.67 -15.34 14.79
C LYS A 68 -4.67 -15.22 13.64
N PRO A 69 -5.06 -14.68 12.49
CA PRO A 69 -4.15 -14.59 11.36
C PRO A 69 -2.92 -13.77 11.76
N THR A 70 -1.77 -14.41 11.79
CA THR A 70 -0.46 -13.80 12.08
C THR A 70 0.17 -13.31 10.78
N LEU A 71 0.86 -12.17 10.84
CA LEU A 71 1.68 -11.64 9.75
C LEU A 71 3.09 -12.22 9.87
N HIS A 72 3.53 -12.94 8.85
CA HIS A 72 4.91 -13.41 8.70
C HIS A 72 5.57 -12.70 7.52
N ILE A 73 6.85 -12.34 7.67
CA ILE A 73 7.65 -11.66 6.65
C ILE A 73 8.95 -12.43 6.50
N ASP A 74 9.20 -12.91 5.28
CA ASP A 74 10.42 -13.61 4.89
C ASP A 74 11.18 -12.82 3.82
N ARG A 75 12.50 -12.99 3.79
CA ARG A 75 13.38 -12.37 2.79
C ARG A 75 14.14 -13.46 2.02
N PRO A 76 13.52 -14.09 1.01
CA PRO A 76 14.14 -15.20 0.29
C PRO A 76 15.33 -14.76 -0.56
N SER A 77 15.35 -13.52 -1.05
CA SER A 77 16.44 -12.96 -1.84
C SER A 77 16.66 -11.47 -1.52
N GLN A 78 17.69 -10.86 -2.11
CA GLN A 78 18.04 -9.47 -1.82
C GLN A 78 16.90 -8.48 -2.14
N ASN A 79 16.19 -8.71 -3.26
CA ASN A 79 15.21 -7.79 -3.83
C ASN A 79 13.77 -8.32 -3.79
N GLU A 80 13.49 -9.25 -2.88
CA GLU A 80 12.17 -9.85 -2.71
C GLU A 80 11.83 -9.98 -1.23
N ILE A 81 10.57 -9.72 -0.91
CA ILE A 81 9.99 -9.97 0.41
C ILE A 81 8.74 -10.83 0.21
N THR A 82 8.60 -11.91 0.95
CA THR A 82 7.38 -12.71 1.01
C THR A 82 6.60 -12.34 2.26
N MET A 83 5.35 -11.90 2.08
CA MET A 83 4.43 -11.56 3.16
C MET A 83 3.33 -12.61 3.24
N THR A 84 3.15 -13.20 4.42
CA THR A 84 2.15 -14.25 4.66
C THR A 84 1.17 -13.84 5.75
N ILE A 85 -0.14 -13.90 5.45
CA ILE A 85 -1.23 -13.62 6.42
C ILE A 85 -2.29 -14.70 6.29
N GLY A 86 -2.58 -15.42 7.37
CA GLY A 86 -3.64 -16.45 7.38
C GLY A 86 -3.46 -17.53 6.30
N GLY A 87 -2.21 -17.99 6.10
CA GLY A 87 -1.86 -19.00 5.09
C GLY A 87 -1.81 -18.50 3.65
N LYS A 88 -2.09 -17.22 3.38
CA LYS A 88 -1.95 -16.60 2.05
C LYS A 88 -0.62 -15.87 1.96
N SER A 89 0.19 -16.22 0.98
CA SER A 89 1.51 -15.63 0.75
C SER A 89 1.54 -14.79 -0.53
N VAL A 90 2.20 -13.64 -0.47
CA VAL A 90 2.47 -12.77 -1.62
C VAL A 90 3.95 -12.41 -1.63
N THR A 91 4.61 -12.55 -2.77
CA THR A 91 5.98 -12.05 -2.98
C THR A 91 5.94 -10.66 -3.59
N LEU A 92 6.70 -9.73 -3.01
CA LEU A 92 6.75 -8.32 -3.38
C LEU A 92 8.16 -7.97 -3.85
N HIS A 93 8.24 -7.36 -5.03
CA HIS A 93 9.45 -6.72 -5.54
C HIS A 93 9.58 -5.27 -5.01
N PRO A 94 10.75 -4.59 -5.16
CA PRO A 94 11.00 -3.31 -4.49
C PRO A 94 9.97 -2.22 -4.82
N LEU A 95 9.49 -2.17 -6.07
CA LEU A 95 8.47 -1.19 -6.48
C LEU A 95 7.11 -1.45 -5.80
N GLN A 96 6.67 -2.71 -5.77
CA GLN A 96 5.42 -3.11 -5.12
C GLN A 96 5.48 -2.93 -3.61
N LEU A 97 6.65 -3.21 -3.00
CA LEU A 97 6.89 -2.96 -1.60
C LEU A 97 6.80 -1.45 -1.28
N GLY A 98 7.34 -0.60 -2.15
CA GLY A 98 7.22 0.86 -2.04
C GLY A 98 5.76 1.32 -2.02
N GLN A 99 4.95 0.84 -2.99
CA GLN A 99 3.51 1.13 -3.04
C GLN A 99 2.76 0.62 -1.81
N LEU A 100 3.05 -0.61 -1.35
CA LEU A 100 2.42 -1.16 -0.15
C LEU A 100 2.72 -0.29 1.08
N ILE A 101 3.97 0.15 1.24
CA ILE A 101 4.37 1.02 2.35
C ILE A 101 3.61 2.36 2.29
N GLU A 102 3.46 2.94 1.10
CA GLU A 102 2.70 4.17 0.91
C GLU A 102 1.24 4.02 1.32
N GLU A 103 0.55 2.99 0.81
CA GLU A 103 -0.84 2.70 1.14
C GLU A 103 -1.04 2.41 2.63
N LEU A 104 -0.16 1.58 3.22
CA LEU A 104 -0.22 1.27 4.66
C LEU A 104 0.08 2.51 5.51
N SER A 105 0.96 3.41 5.06
CA SER A 105 1.24 4.67 5.75
C SER A 105 0.02 5.58 5.74
N ASN A 106 -0.66 5.73 4.58
CA ASN A 106 -1.89 6.49 4.47
C ASN A 106 -3.00 5.91 5.35
N ALA A 107 -3.19 4.59 5.31
CA ALA A 107 -4.13 3.89 6.18
C ALA A 107 -3.79 4.15 7.66
N ARG A 108 -2.51 3.99 8.04
CA ARG A 108 -2.04 4.18 9.42
C ARG A 108 -2.21 5.62 9.91
N ALA A 109 -2.07 6.62 9.04
CA ALA A 109 -2.28 8.03 9.38
C ALA A 109 -3.75 8.34 9.73
N SER A 110 -4.70 7.58 9.20
CA SER A 110 -6.13 7.72 9.55
C SER A 110 -6.54 7.00 10.82
N MET A 111 -5.70 6.09 11.34
CA MET A 111 -5.94 5.41 12.61
C MET A 111 -5.60 6.32 13.79
N GLN A 112 -6.36 6.24 14.89
CA GLN A 112 -6.06 6.90 16.16
C GLN A 112 -5.52 5.86 17.17
N PRO A 113 -4.19 5.72 17.32
CA PRO A 113 -3.64 4.87 18.36
C PRO A 113 -3.86 5.53 19.71
N GLU A 114 -4.11 4.70 20.72
CA GLU A 114 -4.11 5.18 22.09
C GLU A 114 -2.72 5.74 22.44
N VAL A 115 -2.68 6.97 22.96
CA VAL A 115 -1.44 7.57 23.44
C VAL A 115 -1.00 6.76 24.66
N PRO A 116 0.20 6.15 24.66
CA PRO A 116 0.65 5.36 25.79
C PRO A 116 0.58 6.18 27.07
N PRO A 117 -0.16 5.74 28.11
CA PRO A 117 -0.33 6.52 29.33
C PRO A 117 0.98 6.68 30.09
N ASN A 118 1.94 5.77 29.88
CA ASN A 118 3.30 5.83 30.40
C ASN A 118 4.29 5.29 29.37
N LEU A 119 5.52 5.79 29.39
CA LEU A 119 6.61 5.21 28.60
C LEU A 119 7.19 3.98 29.35
N PRO A 120 7.21 2.79 28.73
CA PRO A 120 7.81 1.61 29.33
C PRO A 120 9.24 1.83 29.83
N PRO A 121 9.58 1.37 31.05
CA PRO A 121 10.94 1.45 31.56
C PRO A 121 11.88 0.62 30.66
N GLY A 122 13.03 1.20 30.30
CA GLY A 122 14.04 0.53 29.47
C GLY A 122 13.87 0.70 27.95
N TRP A 123 12.82 1.39 27.47
CA TRP A 123 12.71 1.70 26.05
C TRP A 123 13.81 2.67 25.63
N ARG A 124 14.68 2.23 24.70
CA ARG A 124 15.72 3.06 24.11
C ARG A 124 15.17 3.79 22.87
N PHE A 125 14.82 5.05 23.02
CA PHE A 125 14.61 5.92 21.86
C PHE A 125 15.95 6.28 21.24
N VAL A 126 16.08 6.21 19.91
CA VAL A 126 17.16 6.92 19.21
C VAL A 126 16.80 8.40 19.23
N SER A 127 17.12 9.07 20.34
CA SER A 127 16.84 10.49 20.50
C SER A 127 17.79 11.29 19.62
N THR A 128 17.24 12.05 18.68
CA THR A 128 18.00 13.02 17.91
C THR A 128 17.94 14.34 18.66
N LYS A 129 19.05 14.75 19.27
CA LYS A 129 19.14 16.06 19.90
C LYS A 129 19.10 17.14 18.83
N ASN A 130 18.19 18.10 18.96
CA ASN A 130 17.96 19.19 18.00
C ASN A 130 17.70 18.69 16.57
N PRO A 131 16.57 18.00 16.32
CA PRO A 131 16.26 17.52 14.99
C PRO A 131 16.15 18.70 14.00
N ALA A 132 16.53 18.48 12.74
CA ALA A 132 16.26 19.45 11.70
C ALA A 132 14.74 19.50 11.46
N MET A 133 14.17 20.71 11.43
CA MET A 133 12.75 20.94 11.28
C MET A 133 12.48 22.01 10.21
N ALA A 134 11.37 21.85 9.50
CA ALA A 134 10.83 22.85 8.58
C ALA A 134 9.33 22.99 8.80
N VAL A 135 8.78 24.21 8.69
CA VAL A 135 7.34 24.46 8.89
C VAL A 135 6.79 25.21 7.68
N GLN A 136 5.63 24.78 7.21
CA GLN A 136 4.86 25.44 6.16
C GLN A 136 3.43 25.72 6.64
N LYS A 137 2.94 26.94 6.38
CA LYS A 137 1.54 27.31 6.65
C LYS A 137 0.64 26.84 5.51
N GLN A 138 -0.44 26.17 5.86
CA GLN A 138 -1.47 25.75 4.91
C GLN A 138 -2.58 26.80 4.77
N THR A 139 -3.31 26.76 3.66
CA THR A 139 -4.41 27.70 3.35
C THR A 139 -5.58 27.56 4.32
N ASN A 140 -5.83 26.35 4.85
CA ASN A 140 -6.85 26.08 5.86
C ASN A 140 -6.46 26.54 7.28
N GLY A 141 -5.28 27.15 7.44
CA GLY A 141 -4.79 27.63 8.73
C GLY A 141 -3.94 26.60 9.48
N ASP A 142 -3.85 25.35 9.03
CA ASP A 142 -2.98 24.33 9.63
C ASP A 142 -1.50 24.66 9.43
N ARG A 143 -0.65 23.93 10.15
CA ARG A 143 0.79 23.93 9.99
C ARG A 143 1.25 22.53 9.63
N LEU A 144 1.97 22.42 8.51
CA LEU A 144 2.75 21.23 8.17
C LEU A 144 4.13 21.41 8.78
N LEU A 145 4.48 20.61 9.78
CA LEU A 145 5.80 20.48 10.35
C LEU A 145 6.47 19.25 9.74
N VAL A 146 7.71 19.38 9.27
CA VAL A 146 8.51 18.26 8.81
C VAL A 146 9.70 18.11 9.73
N MET A 147 9.94 16.90 10.21
CA MET A 147 11.07 16.58 11.11
C MET A 147 11.98 15.57 10.45
N ARG A 148 13.30 15.78 10.54
CA ARG A 148 14.27 14.80 10.05
C ARG A 148 14.42 13.63 11.03
N HIS A 149 13.93 12.47 10.62
CA HIS A 149 14.12 11.17 11.26
C HIS A 149 15.44 10.52 10.81
N THR A 150 16.18 9.91 11.73
CA THR A 150 17.52 9.34 11.48
C THR A 150 17.51 8.11 10.55
N GLY A 151 16.41 7.37 10.51
CA GLY A 151 16.24 6.21 9.61
C GLY A 151 15.33 6.43 8.40
N HIS A 152 14.52 7.50 8.38
CA HIS A 152 13.45 7.68 7.38
C HIS A 152 13.57 9.01 6.62
N GLY A 153 14.61 9.81 6.86
CA GLY A 153 14.75 11.11 6.20
C GLY A 153 13.75 12.13 6.76
N TRP A 154 13.05 12.86 5.91
CA TRP A 154 12.07 13.87 6.34
C TRP A 154 10.68 13.25 6.54
N VAL A 155 10.07 13.46 7.71
CA VAL A 155 8.75 12.94 8.05
C VAL A 155 7.79 14.11 8.32
N PRO A 156 6.67 14.22 7.58
CA PRO A 156 5.69 15.30 7.75
C PRO A 156 4.67 15.01 8.86
N PHE A 157 4.20 16.07 9.50
CA PHE A 157 3.17 16.09 10.53
C PHE A 157 2.29 17.33 10.32
N GLN A 158 0.98 17.17 10.35
CA GLN A 158 0.04 18.28 10.21
C GLN A 158 -0.63 18.59 11.55
N PHE A 159 -0.67 19.87 11.90
CA PHE A 159 -1.23 20.37 13.15
C PHE A 159 -2.27 21.44 12.89
N SER A 160 -3.40 21.35 13.60
CA SER A 160 -4.41 22.41 13.63
C SER A 160 -3.86 23.64 14.38
N PRO A 161 -4.41 24.84 14.13
CA PRO A 161 -4.03 26.05 14.88
C PRO A 161 -4.08 25.87 16.40
N GLU A 162 -5.11 25.20 16.91
CA GLU A 162 -5.32 24.99 18.34
C GLU A 162 -4.23 24.11 18.95
N THR A 163 -3.88 23.00 18.29
CA THR A 163 -2.80 22.11 18.75
C THR A 163 -1.45 22.81 18.74
N VAL A 164 -1.18 23.67 17.75
CA VAL A 164 0.06 24.48 17.70
C VAL A 164 0.14 25.41 18.91
N ILE A 165 -0.95 26.07 19.27
CA ILE A 165 -1.02 26.95 20.45
C ILE A 165 -0.78 26.15 21.73
N GLN A 166 -1.47 25.01 21.90
CA GLN A 166 -1.31 24.15 23.06
C GLN A 166 0.14 23.65 23.19
N MET A 167 0.76 23.24 22.08
CA MET A 167 2.16 22.82 22.07
C MET A 167 3.10 23.95 22.49
N TYR A 168 2.89 25.17 21.99
CA TYR A 168 3.67 26.33 22.43
C TYR A 168 3.55 26.57 23.95
N MET A 169 2.33 26.50 24.49
CA MET A 169 2.11 26.65 25.93
C MET A 169 2.86 25.58 26.74
N MET A 170 2.77 24.30 26.35
CA MET A 170 3.48 23.20 27.02
C MET A 170 5.01 23.35 26.96
N LEU A 171 5.55 23.87 25.85
CA LEU A 171 6.99 24.04 25.66
C LEU A 171 7.57 25.28 26.36
N THR A 172 6.71 26.23 26.78
CA THR A 172 7.13 27.50 27.36
C THR A 172 6.75 27.67 28.83
N GLN A 173 5.84 26.84 29.35
CA GLN A 173 5.56 26.76 30.78
C GLN A 173 6.75 26.13 31.52
N LYS A 174 7.19 26.79 32.60
CA LYS A 174 8.22 26.31 33.52
C LYS A 174 7.60 25.71 34.77
#